data_AF-Q6BPM7-F1
#
_entry.id   AF-Q6BPM7-F1
#
_cell.length_a   1.000
_cell.length_b   1.000
_cell.length_c   1.000
_cell.angle_alpha   90.00
_cell.angle_beta   90.00
_cell.angle_gamma   90.00
#
_symmetry.space_group_name_H-M   'P 1'
#
loop_
_entity.id
_entity.type
_entity.pdbx_description
1 polymer ?
#
loop_
_entity_poly.entity_id
_entity_poly.type
_entity_poly.pdbx_seq_one_letter_code
_entity_poly.pdbx_strand_id
1 'polypeptide(L)'
;MTQKLPPTPSFSHRFVVGTIALVAGLYLLMDAGRDFEYIKFTPHSAEETERRKKEHVGLSIKQLDTRTLDYTPEAKERLRGLVEQNNSASNNDERK
;
A
#
# COMPACT_ATOMS: atom_id res chain seq x y z
N MET A 1 24.41 -29.22 -28.35
CA MET A 1 24.30 -27.78 -28.66
C MET A 1 24.43 -27.00 -27.36
N THR A 2 25.56 -26.33 -27.13
CA THR A 2 25.82 -25.59 -25.89
C THR A 2 25.24 -24.18 -26.03
N GLN A 3 24.09 -23.92 -25.42
CA GLN A 3 23.54 -22.56 -25.31
C GLN A 3 24.52 -21.71 -24.50
N LYS A 4 25.11 -20.69 -25.13
CA LYS A 4 25.85 -19.64 -24.40
C LYS A 4 24.85 -18.84 -23.58
N LEU A 5 24.98 -18.89 -22.25
CA LEU A 5 24.22 -18.00 -21.37
C LEU A 5 24.56 -16.53 -21.72
N PRO A 6 23.56 -15.62 -21.69
CA PRO A 6 23.82 -14.22 -21.95
C PRO A 6 24.80 -13.66 -20.91
N PRO A 7 25.69 -12.74 -21.31
CA PRO A 7 26.65 -12.15 -20.39
C PRO A 7 25.91 -11.43 -19.26
N THR A 8 26.29 -11.73 -18.01
CA THR A 8 25.72 -11.04 -16.86
C THR A 8 26.11 -9.57 -16.90
N PRO A 9 25.17 -8.64 -16.67
CA PRO A 9 25.49 -7.21 -16.64
C PRO A 9 26.49 -6.92 -15.51
N SER A 10 27.28 -5.85 -15.70
CA SER A 10 28.27 -5.43 -14.71
C SER A 10 27.63 -5.18 -13.35
N PHE A 11 28.38 -5.42 -12.27
CA PHE A 11 27.88 -5.28 -10.91
C PHE A 11 27.32 -3.88 -10.63
N SER A 12 27.96 -2.84 -11.18
CA SER A 12 27.49 -1.46 -11.09
C SER A 12 26.09 -1.26 -11.68
N HIS A 13 25.79 -1.89 -12.81
CA HIS A 13 24.46 -1.80 -13.42
C HIS A 13 23.39 -2.48 -12.57
N ARG A 14 23.71 -3.63 -11.96
CA ARG A 14 22.79 -4.33 -11.04
C ARG A 14 22.50 -3.52 -9.79
N PHE A 15 23.51 -2.85 -9.24
CA PHE A 15 23.35 -1.98 -8.09
C PHE A 15 22.44 -0.79 -8.40
N VAL A 16 22.66 -0.11 -9.53
CA VAL A 16 21.83 1.02 -9.97
C VAL A 16 20.38 0.61 -10.25
N VAL A 17 20.16 -0.50 -10.93
CA VAL A 17 18.79 -1.00 -11.17
C VAL A 17 18.13 -1.41 -9.86
N GLY A 18 18.88 -2.04 -8.95
CA GLY A 18 18.38 -2.42 -7.63
C GLY A 18 17.96 -1.23 -6.79
N THR A 19 18.74 -0.15 -6.77
CA THR A 19 18.39 1.07 -6.03
C THR A 19 17.16 1.75 -6.62
N ILE A 20 17.06 1.85 -7.95
CA ILE A 20 15.87 2.40 -8.61
C ILE A 20 14.62 1.57 -8.26
N ALA A 21 14.71 0.24 -8.35
CA ALA A 21 13.59 -0.64 -8.01
C ALA A 21 13.15 -0.48 -6.55
N LEU A 22 14.09 -0.32 -5.62
CA LEU A 22 13.79 -0.12 -4.20
C LEU A 22 13.10 1.23 -3.95
N VAL A 23 13.58 2.31 -4.57
CA VAL A 23 12.92 3.63 -4.47
C VAL A 23 11.52 3.61 -5.09
N ALA A 24 11.36 2.98 -6.25
CA ALA A 24 10.06 2.84 -6.90
C ALA A 24 9.07 2.01 -6.05
N GLY A 25 9.56 0.91 -5.46
CA GLY A 25 8.76 0.08 -4.55
C GLY A 25 8.32 0.85 -3.30
N LEU A 26 9.22 1.61 -2.68
CA LEU A 26 8.88 2.47 -1.53
C LEU A 26 7.86 3.54 -1.91
N TYR A 27 8.00 4.18 -3.08
CA TYR A 27 7.04 5.17 -3.56
C TYR A 27 5.65 4.58 -3.73
N LEU A 28 5.54 3.42 -4.40
CA LEU A 28 4.26 2.72 -4.58
C LEU A 28 3.62 2.30 -3.25
N LEU A 29 4.43 1.83 -2.31
CA LEU A 29 3.95 1.47 -0.97
C LEU A 29 3.40 2.69 -0.24
N MET A 30 4.08 3.84 -0.33
CA MET A 30 3.61 5.08 0.27
C MET A 30 2.34 5.61 -0.39
N ASP A 31 2.21 5.47 -1.72
CA ASP A 31 1.03 5.90 -2.46
C ASP A 31 -0.18 5.04 -2.12
N ALA A 32 -0.04 3.70 -2.20
CA ALA A 32 -1.07 2.76 -1.78
C ALA A 32 -1.45 2.91 -0.30
N GLY A 33 -0.49 3.27 0.55
CA GLY A 33 -0.73 3.49 1.98
C GLY A 33 -1.56 4.74 2.30
N ARG A 34 -1.63 5.75 1.41
CA ARG A 34 -2.41 6.98 1.65
C ARG A 34 -3.91 6.78 1.58
N ASP A 35 -4.36 5.79 0.83
CA ASP A 35 -5.79 5.58 0.59
C ASP A 35 -6.49 4.85 1.76
N PHE A 36 -5.73 4.36 2.74
CA PHE A 36 -6.27 3.62 3.88
C PHE A 36 -6.30 4.46 5.16
N GLU A 37 -7.48 4.51 5.80
CA GLU A 37 -7.63 5.17 7.10
C GLU A 37 -7.14 4.23 8.22
N TYR A 38 -5.92 4.45 8.69
CA TYR A 38 -5.41 3.75 9.87
C TYR A 38 -6.02 4.36 11.13
N ILE A 39 -7.07 3.73 11.67
CA ILE A 39 -7.57 4.08 13.01
C ILE A 39 -6.49 3.67 14.02
N LYS A 40 -5.63 4.62 14.38
CA LYS A 40 -4.62 4.43 15.43
C LYS A 40 -5.34 4.28 16.77
N PHE A 41 -5.35 3.07 17.34
CA PHE A 41 -5.91 2.84 18.66
C PHE A 41 -5.01 3.52 19.72
N THR A 42 -5.31 4.77 20.04
CA THR A 42 -4.65 5.50 21.12
C THR A 42 -5.21 5.03 22.46
N PRO A 43 -4.37 4.61 23.44
CA PRO A 43 -4.86 4.27 24.76
C PRO A 43 -5.54 5.50 25.37
N HIS A 44 -6.80 5.34 25.78
CA HIS A 44 -7.62 6.46 26.23
C HIS A 44 -7.37 6.83 27.71
N SER A 45 -6.56 6.07 28.45
CA SER A 45 -6.25 6.33 29.86
C SER A 45 -4.78 6.14 30.25
N ALA A 46 -4.36 6.90 31.27
CA ALA A 46 -3.01 6.81 31.84
C ALA A 46 -2.74 5.43 32.46
N GLU A 47 -3.75 4.85 33.11
CA GLU A 47 -3.71 3.52 33.71
C GLU A 47 -3.46 2.40 32.68
N GLU A 48 -4.10 2.48 31.51
CA GLU A 48 -3.86 1.53 30.42
C GLU A 48 -2.43 1.64 29.86
N THR A 49 -1.87 2.85 29.86
CA THR A 49 -0.51 3.12 29.39
C THR A 49 0.53 2.51 30.34
N GLU A 50 0.33 2.63 31.65
CA GLU A 50 1.19 2.03 32.68
C GLU A 50 1.12 0.50 32.67
N ARG A 51 -0.09 -0.07 32.45
CA ARG A 51 -0.25 -1.52 32.28
C ARG A 51 0.51 -2.03 31.04
N ARG A 52 0.37 -1.36 29.89
CA ARG A 52 1.08 -1.75 28.64
C ARG A 52 2.60 -1.65 28.79
N LYS A 53 3.12 -0.65 29.50
CA LYS A 53 4.55 -0.55 29.84
C LYS A 53 5.01 -1.71 30.72
N LYS A 54 4.22 -2.09 31.72
CA LYS A 54 4.53 -3.22 32.62
C LYS A 54 4.50 -4.57 31.88
N GLU A 55 3.53 -4.74 30.98
CA GLU A 55 3.32 -5.98 30.21
C GLU A 55 4.17 -6.06 28.92
N HIS A 56 5.00 -5.05 28.63
CA HIS A 56 5.85 -4.98 27.42
C HIS A 56 5.06 -5.14 26.10
N VAL A 57 3.79 -4.71 26.10
CA VAL A 57 2.95 -4.77 24.91
C VAL A 57 3.34 -3.62 23.98
N GLY A 58 4.10 -3.94 22.94
CA GLY A 58 4.55 -2.99 21.93
C GLY A 58 3.45 -2.50 20.97
N LEU A 59 3.88 -1.96 19.82
CA LEU A 59 2.96 -1.50 18.77
C LEU A 59 2.32 -2.71 18.10
N SER A 60 1.07 -3.02 18.46
CA SER A 60 0.31 -4.12 17.87
C SER A 60 -0.64 -3.56 16.82
N ILE A 61 -0.35 -3.85 15.55
CA ILE A 61 -1.26 -3.61 14.44
C ILE A 61 -2.18 -4.84 14.37
N LYS A 62 -3.43 -4.69 14.83
CA LYS A 62 -4.44 -5.74 14.71
C LYS A 62 -5.34 -5.42 13.53
N GLN A 63 -5.38 -6.32 12.56
CA GLN A 63 -6.41 -6.32 11.54
C GLN A 63 -7.69 -6.83 12.20
N LEU A 64 -8.73 -5.99 12.29
CA LEU A 64 -10.04 -6.42 12.78
C LEU A 64 -10.82 -7.04 11.61
N ASP A 65 -11.10 -8.33 11.66
CA ASP A 65 -11.85 -9.04 10.61
C ASP A 65 -13.31 -8.56 10.49
N THR A 66 -13.85 -7.93 11.53
CA THR A 66 -15.22 -7.39 11.57
C THR A 66 -15.35 -5.98 10.98
N ARG A 67 -14.24 -5.31 10.65
CA ARG A 67 -14.27 -3.95 10.13
C ARG A 67 -13.50 -3.90 8.81
N THR A 68 -14.23 -3.80 7.70
CA THR A 68 -13.64 -3.50 6.40
C THR A 68 -12.82 -2.22 6.53
N LEU A 69 -11.58 -2.27 6.05
CA LEU A 69 -10.66 -1.14 5.98
C LEU A 69 -11.39 0.03 5.31
N ASP A 70 -11.79 1.03 6.09
CA ASP A 70 -12.54 2.17 5.56
C ASP A 70 -11.58 3.02 4.74
N TYR A 71 -11.90 3.21 3.45
CA TYR A 71 -11.22 4.20 2.63
C TYR A 71 -11.49 5.60 3.17
N THR A 72 -10.47 6.45 3.13
CA THR A 72 -10.62 7.88 3.46
C THR A 72 -11.71 8.51 2.56
N PRO A 73 -12.41 9.56 3.03
CA PRO A 73 -13.44 10.22 2.21
C PRO A 73 -12.88 10.73 0.88
N GLU A 74 -11.63 11.21 0.87
CA GLU A 74 -10.94 11.64 -0.35
C GLU A 74 -10.68 10.48 -1.32
N ALA A 75 -10.25 9.32 -0.83
CA ALA A 75 -10.04 8.13 -1.67
C ALA A 75 -11.36 7.58 -2.23
N LYS A 76 -12.46 7.66 -1.47
CA LYS A 76 -13.81 7.30 -1.95
C LYS A 76 -14.26 8.19 -3.11
N GLU A 77 -14.01 9.50 -3.02
CA GLU A 77 -14.33 10.45 -4.10
C GLU A 77 -13.50 10.18 -5.36
N ARG A 78 -12.19 9.93 -5.22
CA ARG A 78 -11.31 9.57 -6.35
C ARG A 78 -11.75 8.27 -7.02
N LEU A 79 -12.06 7.23 -6.23
CA LEU A 79 -12.55 5.95 -6.73
C LEU A 79 -13.90 6.10 -7.44
N ARG A 80 -14.80 6.91 -6.90
CA ARG A 80 -16.09 7.19 -7.56
C ARG A 80 -15.90 7.84 -8.93
N GLY A 81 -15.02 8.84 -9.03
CA GLY A 81 -14.71 9.49 -10.31
C GLY A 81 -14.09 8.54 -11.35
N LEU A 82 -13.26 7.58 -10.91
CA LEU A 82 -12.69 6.55 -11.78
C LEU A 82 -13.74 5.54 -12.27
N VAL A 83 -14.66 5.12 -11.39
CA VAL A 83 -15.75 4.20 -11.74
C VAL A 83 -16.72 4.85 -12.73
N GLU A 84 -17.09 6.11 -12.51
CA GLU A 84 -17.98 6.87 -13.42
C GLU A 84 -17.35 7.03 -14.82
N GLN A 85 -16.04 7.30 -14.91
CA GLN A 85 -15.32 7.36 -16.18
C GLN A 85 -15.27 6.00 -16.88
N ASN A 86 -15.00 4.92 -16.15
CA ASN A 86 -14.91 3.57 -16.74
C ASN A 86 -16.27 3.06 -17.25
N ASN A 87 -17.36 3.35 -16.53
CA ASN A 87 -18.72 3.03 -16.97
C ASN A 87 -19.13 3.85 -18.21
N SER A 88 -18.68 5.10 -18.31
CA SER A 88 -18.94 5.96 -19.47
C SER A 88 -18.14 5.51 -20.71
N ALA A 89 -16.91 5.02 -20.52
CA ALA A 89 -16.11 4.43 -21.60
C ALA A 89 -16.71 3.10 -22.09
N SER A 90 -17.10 2.21 -21.18
CA SER A 90 -17.70 0.91 -21.53
C SER A 90 -19.02 1.04 -22.30
N ASN A 91 -19.89 2.00 -21.93
CA ASN A 91 -21.14 2.25 -22.66
C ASN A 91 -20.94 2.83 -24.08
N ASN A 92 -19.79 3.44 -24.38
CA ASN A 92 -19.50 3.97 -25.70
C ASN A 92 -18.91 2.92 -26.65
N ASP A 93 -18.23 1.90 -26.12
CA ASP A 93 -17.74 0.76 -26.92
C ASP A 93 -18.87 -0.20 -27.30
N GLU A 94 -19.89 -0.37 -26.45
CA GLU A 94 -21.05 -1.23 -26.75
C GLU A 94 -22.02 -0.64 -27.81
N ARG A 95 -21.86 0.63 -28.18
CA ARG A 95 -22.73 1.33 -29.16
C ARG A 95 -22.11 1.48 -30.56
N LYS A 96 -20.95 0.89 -30.83
CA LYS A 96 -20.30 0.86 -32.16
C LYS A 96 -20.43 -0.50 -32.80
#